data_AF-A0A956IKA6-F1
#
_entry.id   AF-A0A956IKA6-F1
#
_cell.length_a   1.000
_cell.length_b   1.000
_cell.length_c   1.000
_cell.angle_alpha   90.00
_cell.angle_beta   90.00
_cell.angle_gamma   90.00
#
_symmetry.space_group_name_H-M   'P 1'
#
loop_
_entity.id
_entity.type
_entity.pdbx_description
1 polymer ?
#
loop_
_entity_poly.entity_id
_entity_poly.type
_entity_poly.pdbx_seq_one_letter_code
_entity_poly.pdbx_strand_id
1 'polypeptide(L)'
;DSGYDVADYEAINPDYGTLADFDALIGAAHERGMRVLIDLVLNHTSDQHAWFQASRSDPTGPYGDFYVWSDTPSSPDNGCGTHQAMFGDSAWELDEVRQQYFFHRFYPQQPDLNYENPAVVDATLEVAKLWLDRGVDGFRCDVIALLYESANDCGFLEPTKAYVRQLRSLVDTYPGAVLLAEPTDFENTPPYYGNGSDMFHMTFNFAYGYFWNFHFGSHDAGQIAASFESALTEHPPGAQEALVIGSHDVTRAFKPLGGEALQRRAAVVQMTMRGTPFIYYGEELALRPGTEQIVDNRDFARTPMPWTAEPNGFGFTTGEPWIAFGPEVEATNVATESTQADSTFAFYRDLLALRRGREVWGTGEVQFLEGDNETVLAFRREDGALSYLVLVNLSDDPQTSVLPDANLPNIGLPVLGEAQVTLDGDAATVALEGAGYAILRLR
;
A
#
# COMPACT_ATOMS: atom_id res chain seq x y z
N ASP A 1 15.68 6.75 8.42
CA ASP A 1 14.71 5.76 7.92
C ASP A 1 14.15 6.19 6.55
N SER A 2 15.03 6.48 5.59
CA SER A 2 14.68 6.82 4.19
C SER A 2 13.53 7.83 4.01
N GLY A 3 13.39 8.80 4.92
CA GLY A 3 12.36 9.84 4.87
C GLY A 3 11.30 9.77 5.97
N TYR A 4 11.16 8.64 6.68
CA TYR A 4 10.18 8.49 7.77
C TYR A 4 10.63 9.10 9.11
N ASP A 5 11.93 9.40 9.25
CA ASP A 5 12.48 10.24 10.31
C ASP A 5 12.43 11.72 9.90
N VAL A 6 11.25 12.34 9.97
CA VAL A 6 11.03 13.70 9.46
C VAL A 6 11.66 14.77 10.37
N ALA A 7 12.65 15.51 9.84
CA ALA A 7 13.33 16.60 10.57
C ALA A 7 12.71 17.99 10.36
N ASP A 8 11.93 18.17 9.30
CA ASP A 8 11.19 19.41 9.01
C ASP A 8 9.96 19.09 8.15
N TYR A 9 8.76 19.26 8.71
CA TYR A 9 7.50 19.00 8.02
C TYR A 9 7.14 20.04 6.95
N GLU A 10 7.80 21.20 6.94
CA GLU A 10 7.45 22.32 6.04
C GLU A 10 8.32 22.40 4.79
N ALA A 11 9.38 21.59 4.74
CA ALA A 11 10.41 21.59 3.72
C ALA A 11 10.44 20.28 2.89
N ILE A 12 11.14 20.34 1.76
CA ILE A 12 11.49 19.17 0.94
C ILE A 12 12.93 18.80 1.26
N ASN A 13 13.21 17.50 1.43
CA ASN A 13 14.57 17.03 1.57
C ASN A 13 15.42 17.51 0.36
N PRO A 14 16.58 18.17 0.58
CA PRO A 14 17.40 18.69 -0.51
C PRO A 14 17.80 17.67 -1.58
N ASP A 15 17.85 16.38 -1.24
CA ASP A 15 18.14 15.31 -2.19
C ASP A 15 16.99 15.10 -3.22
N TYR A 16 15.76 15.49 -2.87
CA TYR A 16 14.59 15.44 -3.75
C TYR A 16 14.32 16.76 -4.48
N GLY A 17 14.82 17.89 -3.97
CA GLY A 17 14.70 19.20 -4.59
C GLY A 17 14.19 20.28 -3.63
N THR A 18 13.37 21.19 -4.15
CA THR A 18 12.84 22.34 -3.41
C THR A 18 11.32 22.33 -3.36
N LEU A 19 10.74 23.21 -2.54
CA LEU A 19 9.29 23.44 -2.54
C LEU A 19 8.75 23.88 -3.91
N ALA A 20 9.52 24.65 -4.67
CA ALA A 20 9.12 25.06 -6.01
C ALA A 20 9.06 23.86 -6.99
N ASP A 21 9.96 22.88 -6.81
CA ASP A 21 9.93 21.65 -7.61
C ASP A 21 8.72 20.78 -7.23
N PHE A 22 8.37 20.73 -5.95
CA PHE A 22 7.14 20.07 -5.49
C PHE A 22 5.88 20.73 -6.05
N ASP A 23 5.77 22.06 -5.98
CA ASP A 23 4.64 22.80 -6.53
C ASP A 23 4.52 22.57 -8.06
N ALA A 24 5.65 22.50 -8.77
CA ALA A 24 5.69 22.16 -10.18
C ALA A 24 5.21 20.73 -10.46
N LEU A 25 5.57 19.77 -9.60
CA LEU A 25 5.07 18.38 -9.66
C LEU A 25 3.56 18.32 -9.48
N ILE A 26 3.01 18.99 -8.47
CA ILE A 26 1.57 19.04 -8.20
C ILE A 26 0.84 19.65 -9.41
N GLY A 27 1.29 20.81 -9.89
CA GLY A 27 0.70 21.47 -11.05
C GLY A 27 0.72 20.58 -12.30
N ALA A 28 1.85 19.94 -12.61
CA ALA A 28 1.97 19.06 -13.76
C ALA A 28 1.10 17.80 -13.65
N ALA A 29 0.94 17.23 -12.45
CA ALA A 29 0.04 16.10 -12.21
C ALA A 29 -1.42 16.49 -12.44
N HIS A 30 -1.85 17.62 -11.86
CA HIS A 30 -3.22 18.12 -12.00
C HIS A 30 -3.58 18.48 -13.44
N GLU A 31 -2.66 19.07 -14.21
CA GLU A 31 -2.83 19.32 -15.66
C GLU A 31 -3.10 18.05 -16.46
N ARG A 32 -2.63 16.90 -15.97
CA ARG A 32 -2.84 15.58 -16.58
C ARG A 32 -4.06 14.85 -16.01
N GLY A 33 -4.81 15.49 -15.11
CA GLY A 33 -5.94 14.89 -14.40
C GLY A 33 -5.51 13.80 -13.40
N MET A 34 -4.25 13.80 -12.97
CA MET A 34 -3.75 12.93 -11.93
C MET A 34 -3.93 13.58 -10.57
N ARG A 35 -4.00 12.75 -9.53
CA ARG A 35 -4.07 13.15 -8.11
C ARG A 35 -2.78 12.71 -7.42
N VAL A 36 -2.32 13.47 -6.44
CA VAL A 36 -1.08 13.20 -5.71
C VAL A 36 -1.41 12.99 -4.23
N LEU A 37 -1.17 11.78 -3.75
CA LEU A 37 -1.16 11.45 -2.32
C LEU A 37 0.29 11.45 -1.83
N ILE A 38 0.52 11.90 -0.60
CA ILE A 38 1.83 11.80 0.05
C ILE A 38 1.73 11.03 1.37
N ASP A 39 2.85 10.51 1.86
CA ASP A 39 2.92 9.97 3.21
C ASP A 39 2.86 11.08 4.26
N LEU A 40 2.18 10.79 5.36
CA LEU A 40 1.97 11.67 6.49
C LEU A 40 2.39 10.92 7.76
N VAL A 41 3.62 11.18 8.20
CA VAL A 41 4.25 10.52 9.35
C VAL A 41 4.07 11.39 10.59
N LEU A 42 3.11 11.05 11.44
CA LEU A 42 2.73 11.87 12.58
C LEU A 42 2.89 11.17 13.94
N ASN A 43 3.31 9.90 13.97
CA ASN A 43 3.58 9.21 15.22
C ASN A 43 4.83 9.76 15.92
N HIS A 44 5.86 10.03 15.13
CA HIS A 44 7.18 10.44 15.60
C HIS A 44 7.78 11.47 14.64
N THR A 45 8.83 12.16 15.10
CA THR A 45 9.69 13.00 14.24
C THR A 45 11.09 12.41 14.22
N SER A 46 12.01 13.00 13.44
CA SER A 46 13.45 12.82 13.68
C SER A 46 13.85 13.43 15.02
N ASP A 47 14.87 12.87 15.67
CA ASP A 47 15.57 13.50 16.80
C ASP A 47 16.24 14.83 16.40
N GLN A 48 16.45 15.09 15.11
CA GLN A 48 16.95 16.37 14.61
C GLN A 48 15.86 17.42 14.42
N HIS A 49 14.58 17.07 14.62
CA HIS A 49 13.47 18.00 14.47
C HIS A 49 13.56 19.14 15.49
N ALA A 50 13.21 20.36 15.06
CA ALA A 50 13.29 21.56 15.92
C ALA A 50 12.47 21.42 17.21
N TRP A 51 11.33 20.73 17.14
CA TRP A 51 10.53 20.41 18.33
C TRP A 51 11.30 19.54 19.33
N PHE A 52 12.00 18.48 18.89
CA PHE A 52 12.76 17.60 19.79
C PHE A 52 13.94 18.36 20.41
N GLN A 53 14.66 19.12 19.60
CA GLN A 53 15.78 19.95 20.06
C GLN A 53 15.34 21.00 21.09
N ALA A 54 14.18 21.63 20.89
CA ALA A 54 13.59 22.54 21.87
C ALA A 54 13.10 21.80 23.12
N SER A 55 12.43 20.65 22.95
CA SER A 55 11.94 19.82 24.05
C SER A 55 13.07 19.39 24.98
N ARG A 56 14.18 18.87 24.43
CA ARG A 56 15.32 18.40 25.24
C ARG A 56 16.09 19.51 25.97
N SER A 57 16.10 20.73 25.42
CA SER A 57 16.92 21.85 25.94
C SER A 57 16.15 22.85 26.82
N ASP A 58 14.84 22.97 26.64
CA ASP A 58 13.96 23.80 27.47
C ASP A 58 12.70 23.02 27.90
N PRO A 59 12.81 22.17 28.94
CA PRO A 59 11.69 21.36 29.43
C PRO A 59 10.49 22.18 29.94
N THR A 60 10.69 23.46 30.25
CA THR A 60 9.63 24.37 30.71
C THR A 60 9.04 25.24 29.60
N GLY A 61 9.64 25.16 28.40
CA GLY A 61 9.24 25.92 27.23
C GLY A 61 8.01 25.36 26.54
N PRO A 62 7.57 26.01 25.44
CA PRO A 62 6.36 25.62 24.72
C PRO A 62 6.41 24.21 24.12
N TYR A 63 7.60 23.68 23.84
CA TYR A 63 7.82 22.32 23.31
C TYR A 63 8.30 21.32 24.37
N GLY A 64 8.38 21.73 25.64
CA GLY A 64 8.90 20.90 26.72
C GLY A 64 8.19 19.55 26.88
N ASP A 65 6.90 19.50 26.53
CA ASP A 65 6.05 18.30 26.62
C ASP A 65 5.54 17.85 25.23
N PHE A 66 6.30 18.11 24.16
CA PHE A 66 5.96 17.63 22.81
C PHE A 66 6.32 16.16 22.57
N TYR A 67 7.13 15.57 23.44
CA TYR A 67 7.58 14.17 23.37
C TYR A 67 7.38 13.50 24.71
N VAL A 68 7.35 12.17 24.71
CA VAL A 68 7.12 11.39 25.93
C VAL A 68 8.45 11.25 26.69
N TRP A 69 8.55 11.94 27.83
CA TRP A 69 9.74 11.97 28.70
C TRP A 69 9.49 11.28 30.04
N SER A 70 10.51 10.62 30.59
CA SER A 70 10.44 9.96 31.90
C SER A 70 11.79 9.99 32.63
N ASP A 71 11.75 10.06 33.96
CA ASP A 71 12.96 9.91 34.80
C ASP A 71 13.47 8.45 34.83
N THR A 72 12.64 7.48 34.44
CA THR A 72 12.97 6.05 34.40
C THR A 72 12.51 5.39 33.09
N PRO A 73 13.25 4.40 32.56
CA PRO A 73 12.94 3.73 31.28
C PRO A 73 11.88 2.64 31.45
N SER A 74 10.77 2.95 32.14
CA SER A 74 9.86 1.91 32.64
C SER A 74 8.39 2.13 32.31
N SER A 75 7.98 3.32 31.84
CA SER A 75 6.59 3.58 31.49
C SER A 75 6.43 4.86 30.67
N PRO A 76 5.56 4.88 29.63
CA PRO A 76 4.81 3.73 29.10
C PRO A 76 5.67 2.58 28.57
N ASP A 77 5.11 1.37 28.58
CA ASP A 77 5.61 0.24 27.78
C ASP A 77 5.29 0.55 26.30
N ASN A 78 5.77 -0.25 25.34
CA ASN A 78 5.49 -0.02 23.92
C ASN A 78 4.00 -0.22 23.51
N GLY A 79 3.07 -0.28 24.46
CA GLY A 79 1.67 -0.60 24.23
C GLY A 79 1.37 -2.10 24.12
N CYS A 80 2.33 -2.91 23.68
CA CYS A 80 2.13 -4.34 23.43
C CYS A 80 2.58 -5.24 24.59
N GLY A 81 2.76 -4.67 25.78
CA GLY A 81 3.26 -5.39 26.97
C GLY A 81 4.76 -5.71 26.91
N THR A 82 5.55 -4.97 26.12
CA THR A 82 7.02 -5.08 26.13
C THR A 82 7.69 -3.70 26.25
N HIS A 83 8.89 -3.65 26.85
CA HIS A 83 9.73 -2.44 26.85
C HIS A 83 10.64 -2.35 25.61
N GLN A 84 10.40 -3.18 24.59
CA GLN A 84 11.25 -3.28 23.41
C GLN A 84 10.75 -2.35 22.31
N ALA A 85 11.67 -1.67 21.64
CA ALA A 85 11.36 -1.02 20.37
C ALA A 85 11.11 -2.08 19.31
N MET A 86 10.34 -1.73 18.27
CA MET A 86 10.16 -2.59 17.09
C MET A 86 11.48 -2.85 16.37
N PHE A 87 12.42 -1.90 16.43
CA PHE A 87 13.73 -1.98 15.79
C PHE A 87 14.89 -1.82 16.78
N GLY A 88 14.83 -2.50 17.94
CA GLY A 88 15.92 -2.45 18.93
C GLY A 88 15.61 -3.17 20.24
N ASP A 89 16.49 -2.99 21.23
CA ASP A 89 16.37 -3.67 22.52
C ASP A 89 15.39 -2.97 23.48
N SER A 90 15.42 -1.63 23.56
CA SER A 90 14.55 -0.84 24.43
C SER A 90 13.81 0.25 23.64
N ALA A 91 12.59 0.56 24.06
CA ALA A 91 11.79 1.70 23.59
C ALA A 91 12.09 3.00 24.36
N TRP A 92 13.13 2.99 25.21
CA TRP A 92 13.54 4.13 26.03
C TRP A 92 15.04 4.38 25.85
N GLU A 93 15.38 5.61 25.47
CA GLU A 93 16.77 6.04 25.29
C GLU A 93 17.06 7.22 26.23
N LEU A 94 18.23 7.22 26.88
CA LEU A 94 18.63 8.30 27.79
C LEU A 94 19.11 9.51 27.00
N ASP A 95 18.47 10.67 27.21
CA ASP A 95 18.96 11.92 26.65
C ASP A 95 20.01 12.58 27.56
N GLU A 96 21.21 12.76 27.03
CA GLU A 96 22.32 13.36 27.79
C GLU A 96 22.12 14.84 28.12
N VAL A 97 21.26 15.58 27.40
CA VAL A 97 21.02 17.01 27.65
C VAL A 97 19.95 17.18 28.73
N ARG A 98 18.83 16.48 28.58
CA ARG A 98 17.67 16.57 29.47
C ARG A 98 17.83 15.73 30.74
N GLN A 99 18.76 14.77 30.74
CA GLN A 99 18.97 13.82 31.85
C GLN A 99 17.70 13.02 32.20
N GLN A 100 16.90 12.74 31.18
CA GLN A 100 15.68 11.94 31.23
C GLN A 100 15.68 10.97 30.05
N TYR A 101 14.89 9.92 30.14
CA TYR A 101 14.65 9.01 29.03
C TYR A 101 13.53 9.55 28.16
N PHE A 102 13.65 9.40 26.84
CA PHE A 102 12.54 9.63 25.90
C PHE A 102 12.08 8.31 25.30
N PHE A 103 10.79 8.24 24.99
CA PHE A 103 10.18 7.08 24.36
C PHE A 103 10.33 7.11 22.84
N HIS A 104 10.59 5.96 22.24
CA HIS A 104 10.60 5.74 20.80
C HIS A 104 10.11 4.33 20.49
N ARG A 105 9.11 4.18 19.61
CA ARG A 105 8.63 2.83 19.22
C ARG A 105 9.54 2.17 18.20
N PHE A 106 10.20 2.97 17.38
CA PHE A 106 11.02 2.52 16.27
C PHE A 106 12.50 2.73 16.58
N TYR A 107 13.25 3.43 15.73
CA TYR A 107 14.64 3.75 16.01
C TYR A 107 14.77 4.83 17.10
N PRO A 108 15.88 4.89 17.87
CA PRO A 108 16.14 5.97 18.82
C PRO A 108 16.15 7.37 18.17
N GLN A 109 16.41 7.44 16.87
CA GLN A 109 16.34 8.68 16.08
C GLN A 109 14.90 9.07 15.72
N GLN A 110 13.89 8.29 16.11
CA GLN A 110 12.47 8.51 15.89
C GLN A 110 11.71 8.67 17.22
N PRO A 111 11.97 9.74 18.00
CA PRO A 111 11.24 10.00 19.24
C PRO A 111 9.74 10.22 18.96
N ASP A 112 8.90 9.50 19.71
CA ASP A 112 7.45 9.55 19.59
C ASP A 112 6.88 10.86 20.17
N LEU A 113 5.92 11.43 19.45
CA LEU A 113 5.22 12.65 19.86
C LEU A 113 4.23 12.36 20.98
N ASN A 114 4.11 13.28 21.94
CA ASN A 114 3.19 13.14 23.06
C ASN A 114 1.79 13.67 22.70
N TYR A 115 0.89 12.80 22.24
CA TYR A 115 -0.48 13.17 21.86
C TYR A 115 -1.43 13.45 23.04
N GLU A 116 -1.02 13.20 24.29
CA GLU A 116 -1.74 13.71 25.47
C GLU A 116 -1.65 15.24 25.59
N ASN A 117 -0.66 15.85 24.92
CA ASN A 117 -0.52 17.30 24.82
C ASN A 117 -1.36 17.85 23.66
N PRO A 118 -2.41 18.66 23.91
CA PRO A 118 -3.25 19.22 22.84
C PRO A 118 -2.48 20.08 21.82
N ALA A 119 -1.35 20.68 22.22
CA ALA A 119 -0.53 21.46 21.30
C ALA A 119 0.17 20.60 20.23
N VAL A 120 0.42 19.31 20.52
CA VAL A 120 0.90 18.34 19.53
C VAL A 120 -0.19 18.04 18.52
N VAL A 121 -1.43 17.80 18.98
CA VAL A 121 -2.61 17.60 18.11
C VAL A 121 -2.81 18.80 17.18
N ASP A 122 -2.77 20.01 17.70
CA ASP A 122 -2.91 21.23 16.89
C ASP A 122 -1.78 21.34 15.86
N ALA A 123 -0.53 21.12 16.28
CA ALA A 123 0.63 21.21 15.40
C ALA A 123 0.59 20.18 14.25
N THR A 124 0.18 18.95 14.51
CA THR A 124 0.14 17.89 13.49
C THR A 124 -1.03 18.06 12.51
N LEU A 125 -2.16 18.63 12.96
CA LEU A 125 -3.24 19.05 12.06
C LEU A 125 -2.81 20.21 11.15
N GLU A 126 -2.03 21.17 11.66
CA GLU A 126 -1.47 22.26 10.84
C GLU A 126 -0.47 21.74 9.79
N VAL A 127 0.31 20.70 10.09
CA VAL A 127 1.15 20.00 9.10
C VAL A 127 0.30 19.44 7.96
N ALA A 128 -0.77 18.71 8.27
CA ALA A 128 -1.67 18.19 7.25
C ALA A 128 -2.30 19.32 6.43
N LYS A 129 -2.74 20.39 7.09
CA LYS A 129 -3.33 21.57 6.46
C LYS A 129 -2.36 22.25 5.48
N LEU A 130 -1.09 22.40 5.86
CA LEU A 130 -0.05 23.02 5.03
C LEU A 130 0.04 22.35 3.66
N TRP A 131 0.07 21.02 3.63
CA TRP A 131 0.21 20.26 2.38
C TRP A 131 -1.08 20.22 1.57
N LEU A 132 -2.24 20.16 2.22
CA LEU A 132 -3.54 20.30 1.54
C LEU A 132 -3.69 21.69 0.89
N ASP A 133 -3.27 22.77 1.57
CA ASP A 133 -3.26 24.14 1.03
C ASP A 133 -2.36 24.27 -0.20
N ARG A 134 -1.30 23.44 -0.30
CA ARG A 134 -0.39 23.36 -1.46
C ARG A 134 -0.92 22.47 -2.60
N GLY A 135 -2.09 21.85 -2.43
CA GLY A 135 -2.75 21.07 -3.49
C GLY A 135 -2.52 19.56 -3.45
N VAL A 136 -2.01 19.02 -2.34
CA VAL A 136 -2.01 17.57 -2.10
C VAL A 136 -3.45 17.05 -2.06
N ASP A 137 -3.70 15.92 -2.71
CA ASP A 137 -5.04 15.32 -2.87
C ASP A 137 -5.35 14.27 -1.78
N GLY A 138 -4.59 14.24 -0.70
CA GLY A 138 -4.77 13.34 0.42
C GLY A 138 -3.49 12.68 0.91
N PHE A 139 -3.65 11.77 1.87
CA PHE A 139 -2.53 11.20 2.62
C PHE A 139 -2.63 9.69 2.78
N ARG A 140 -1.48 9.00 2.75
CA ARG A 140 -1.26 7.75 3.47
C ARG A 140 -0.75 8.11 4.86
N CYS A 141 -1.43 7.65 5.90
CA CYS A 141 -1.04 7.93 7.28
C CYS A 141 -0.23 6.76 7.82
N ASP A 142 1.06 7.01 8.04
CA ASP A 142 2.04 6.05 8.52
C ASP A 142 1.79 5.70 9.99
N VAL A 143 1.72 4.41 10.27
CA VAL A 143 1.61 3.82 11.63
C VAL A 143 0.60 4.57 12.52
N ILE A 144 -0.50 5.03 11.93
CA ILE A 144 -1.38 6.03 12.55
C ILE A 144 -2.15 5.48 13.76
N ALA A 145 -2.11 4.17 13.99
CA ALA A 145 -2.73 3.54 15.13
C ALA A 145 -1.99 3.78 16.46
N LEU A 146 -0.70 4.11 16.41
CA LEU A 146 0.18 4.11 17.58
C LEU A 146 0.40 5.48 18.24
N LEU A 147 -0.39 6.50 17.85
CA LEU A 147 -0.21 7.88 18.33
C LEU A 147 -0.32 8.07 19.85
N TYR A 148 -1.09 7.24 20.53
CA TYR A 148 -1.26 7.29 21.98
C TYR A 148 -0.69 6.02 22.63
N GLU A 149 0.02 6.19 23.73
CA GLU A 149 0.55 5.10 24.53
C GLU A 149 -0.48 4.54 25.52
N SER A 150 -0.37 3.24 25.78
CA SER A 150 -1.14 2.56 26.81
C SER A 150 -0.24 1.50 27.46
N ALA A 151 -0.50 1.15 28.72
CA ALA A 151 0.26 0.09 29.38
C ALA A 151 -0.13 -1.32 28.87
N ASN A 152 -1.31 -1.48 28.25
CA ASN A 152 -1.89 -2.80 27.99
C ASN A 152 -2.52 -2.97 26.59
N ASP A 153 -2.44 -1.95 25.73
CA ASP A 153 -3.09 -1.98 24.40
C ASP A 153 -2.29 -1.15 23.39
N CYS A 154 -1.65 -1.82 22.42
CA CYS A 154 -0.99 -1.16 21.27
C CYS A 154 -1.87 -1.11 20.04
N GLY A 155 -3.18 -1.31 20.20
CA GLY A 155 -4.15 -1.22 19.14
C GLY A 155 -4.56 0.22 18.82
N PHE A 156 -5.56 0.33 17.95
CA PHE A 156 -6.12 1.61 17.53
C PHE A 156 -7.05 2.20 18.61
N LEU A 157 -6.45 2.89 19.59
CA LEU A 157 -7.11 3.39 20.80
C LEU A 157 -8.17 4.47 20.51
N GLU A 158 -9.15 4.62 21.40
CA GLU A 158 -10.20 5.65 21.24
C GLU A 158 -9.68 7.10 21.14
N PRO A 159 -8.66 7.54 21.91
CA PRO A 159 -8.03 8.84 21.70
C PRO A 159 -7.43 8.99 20.29
N THR A 160 -6.76 7.96 19.77
CA THR A 160 -6.25 7.93 18.39
C THR A 160 -7.40 8.05 17.38
N LYS A 161 -8.50 7.31 17.58
CA LYS A 161 -9.69 7.42 16.72
C LYS A 161 -10.31 8.82 16.78
N ALA A 162 -10.32 9.46 17.95
CA ALA A 162 -10.80 10.84 18.10
C ALA A 162 -9.91 11.84 17.35
N TYR A 163 -8.58 11.67 17.38
CA TYR A 163 -7.66 12.44 16.54
C TYR A 163 -7.93 12.22 15.05
N VAL A 164 -8.07 10.96 14.61
CA VAL A 164 -8.35 10.63 13.20
C VAL A 164 -9.66 11.26 12.72
N ARG A 165 -10.71 11.35 13.56
CA ARG A 165 -11.94 12.08 13.19
C ARG A 165 -11.71 13.57 12.97
N GLN A 166 -10.80 14.19 13.73
CA GLN A 166 -10.42 15.60 13.52
C GLN A 166 -9.64 15.76 12.21
N LEU A 167 -8.66 14.88 11.96
CA LEU A 167 -7.92 14.84 10.69
C LEU A 167 -8.86 14.62 9.50
N ARG A 168 -9.82 13.69 9.61
CA ARG A 168 -10.84 13.45 8.59
C ARG A 168 -11.71 14.68 8.36
N SER A 169 -12.15 15.34 9.43
CA SER A 169 -12.94 16.57 9.32
C SER A 169 -12.16 17.70 8.63
N LEU A 170 -10.84 17.78 8.81
CA LEU A 170 -9.98 18.71 8.09
C LEU A 170 -9.92 18.34 6.59
N VAL A 171 -9.62 17.08 6.28
CA VAL A 171 -9.51 16.59 4.89
C VAL A 171 -10.82 16.77 4.11
N ASP A 172 -11.97 16.54 4.73
CA ASP A 172 -13.28 16.74 4.11
C ASP A 172 -13.55 18.20 3.68
N THR A 173 -12.79 19.18 4.19
CA THR A 173 -12.86 20.57 3.71
C THR A 173 -12.17 20.79 2.35
N TYR A 174 -11.41 19.81 1.87
CA TYR A 174 -10.70 19.82 0.58
C TYR A 174 -11.37 18.81 -0.38
N PRO A 175 -12.20 19.27 -1.33
CA PRO A 175 -13.02 18.36 -2.15
C PRO A 175 -12.20 17.34 -2.95
N GLY A 176 -12.51 16.06 -2.74
CA GLY A 176 -11.86 14.95 -3.42
C GLY A 176 -10.56 14.48 -2.77
N ALA A 177 -10.13 15.12 -1.67
CA ALA A 177 -9.00 14.62 -0.90
C ALA A 177 -9.37 13.35 -0.14
N VAL A 178 -8.43 12.42 0.00
CA VAL A 178 -8.66 11.11 0.65
C VAL A 178 -7.66 10.82 1.78
N LEU A 179 -8.03 9.90 2.66
CA LEU A 179 -7.20 9.41 3.76
C LEU A 179 -7.08 7.89 3.67
N LEU A 180 -5.85 7.43 3.53
CA LEU A 180 -5.45 6.04 3.71
C LEU A 180 -4.84 5.84 5.09
N ALA A 181 -5.22 4.77 5.77
CA ALA A 181 -4.49 4.28 6.92
C ALA A 181 -3.50 3.21 6.49
N GLU A 182 -2.29 3.24 7.02
CA GLU A 182 -1.53 2.03 7.26
C GLU A 182 -2.01 1.39 8.57
N PRO A 183 -2.72 0.25 8.52
CA PRO A 183 -3.10 -0.46 9.74
C PRO A 183 -1.89 -1.18 10.33
N THR A 184 -1.76 -1.18 11.66
CA THR A 184 -0.77 -1.98 12.38
C THR A 184 -1.28 -3.38 12.75
N ASP A 185 -2.61 -3.53 12.81
CA ASP A 185 -3.30 -4.81 12.95
C ASP A 185 -3.86 -5.20 11.58
N PHE A 186 -3.13 -6.09 10.89
CA PHE A 186 -3.47 -6.52 9.54
C PHE A 186 -4.67 -7.47 9.48
N GLU A 187 -5.04 -8.09 10.61
CA GLU A 187 -6.14 -9.04 10.70
C GLU A 187 -7.47 -8.35 11.05
N ASN A 188 -7.44 -7.12 11.59
CA ASN A 188 -8.63 -6.38 12.00
C ASN A 188 -8.59 -4.91 11.53
N THR A 189 -8.90 -4.71 10.24
CA THR A 189 -9.00 -3.39 9.60
C THR A 189 -10.34 -2.65 9.73
N PRO A 190 -11.51 -3.30 9.99
CA PRO A 190 -12.79 -2.58 10.13
C PRO A 190 -12.79 -1.35 11.07
N PRO A 191 -12.10 -1.36 12.23
CA PRO A 191 -12.04 -0.22 13.13
C PRO A 191 -11.48 1.08 12.50
N TYR A 192 -10.65 0.99 11.45
CA TYR A 192 -10.06 2.14 10.78
C TYR A 192 -11.09 2.98 10.01
N TYR A 193 -12.21 2.38 9.62
CA TYR A 193 -13.26 3.09 8.89
C TYR A 193 -14.24 3.84 9.79
N GLY A 194 -14.19 3.64 11.11
CA GLY A 194 -15.15 4.23 12.04
C GLY A 194 -16.58 3.82 11.72
N ASN A 195 -17.45 4.78 11.44
CA ASN A 195 -18.83 4.51 10.99
C ASN A 195 -18.97 4.37 9.46
N GLY A 196 -17.85 4.39 8.73
CA GLY A 196 -17.78 4.38 7.27
C GLY A 196 -17.68 5.77 6.63
N SER A 197 -17.82 6.85 7.41
CA SER A 197 -17.81 8.22 6.89
C SER A 197 -17.03 9.24 7.70
N ASP A 198 -16.59 8.89 8.92
CA ASP A 198 -15.96 9.84 9.85
C ASP A 198 -14.45 9.60 10.08
N MET A 199 -13.86 8.56 9.47
CA MET A 199 -12.45 8.20 9.64
C MET A 199 -11.78 7.92 8.28
N PHE A 200 -10.98 6.85 8.13
CA PHE A 200 -10.26 6.59 6.88
C PHE A 200 -11.20 6.25 5.74
N HIS A 201 -10.82 6.66 4.52
CA HIS A 201 -11.50 6.26 3.29
C HIS A 201 -11.07 4.87 2.84
N MET A 202 -9.81 4.52 3.13
CA MET A 202 -9.17 3.30 2.67
C MET A 202 -8.12 2.81 3.66
N THR A 203 -7.86 1.50 3.68
CA THR A 203 -6.71 0.92 4.37
C THR A 203 -5.68 0.36 3.38
N PHE A 204 -4.41 0.53 3.72
CA PHE A 204 -3.25 -0.05 3.05
C PHE A 204 -2.82 -1.33 3.77
N ASN A 205 -3.62 -2.39 3.63
CA ASN A 205 -3.38 -3.61 4.40
C ASN A 205 -2.27 -4.47 3.76
N PHE A 206 -1.11 -4.52 4.42
CA PHE A 206 0.02 -5.37 3.98
C PHE A 206 -0.27 -6.86 4.04
N ALA A 207 -1.31 -7.31 4.78
CA ALA A 207 -1.73 -8.71 4.71
C ALA A 207 -1.95 -9.13 3.26
N TYR A 208 -2.49 -8.27 2.39
CA TYR A 208 -2.63 -8.61 0.97
C TYR A 208 -1.30 -8.88 0.30
N GLY A 209 -0.30 -8.03 0.50
CA GLY A 209 1.05 -8.27 -0.02
C GLY A 209 1.63 -9.61 0.44
N TYR A 210 1.56 -9.92 1.74
CA TYR A 210 2.13 -11.16 2.28
C TYR A 210 1.29 -12.41 1.94
N PHE A 211 -0.01 -12.35 2.21
CA PHE A 211 -0.97 -13.44 2.06
C PHE A 211 -1.16 -13.79 0.59
N TRP A 212 -1.34 -12.82 -0.30
CA TRP A 212 -1.46 -13.11 -1.72
C TRP A 212 -0.17 -13.71 -2.26
N ASN A 213 1.00 -13.14 -1.91
CA ASN A 213 2.27 -13.73 -2.34
C ASN A 213 2.38 -15.22 -1.97
N PHE A 214 1.93 -15.59 -0.76
CA PHE A 214 1.89 -16.99 -0.33
C PHE A 214 0.88 -17.83 -1.12
N HIS A 215 -0.38 -17.42 -1.20
CA HIS A 215 -1.45 -18.24 -1.78
C HIS A 215 -1.44 -18.30 -3.32
N PHE A 216 -0.94 -17.26 -3.99
CA PHE A 216 -0.63 -17.33 -5.41
C PHE A 216 0.46 -18.37 -5.68
N GLY A 217 1.48 -18.45 -4.81
CA GLY A 217 2.54 -19.44 -4.91
C GLY A 217 2.12 -20.87 -4.52
N SER A 218 1.11 -21.03 -3.67
CA SER A 218 0.55 -22.35 -3.33
C SER A 218 -0.56 -22.81 -4.26
N HIS A 219 -0.95 -22.00 -5.25
CA HIS A 219 -2.04 -22.24 -6.20
C HIS A 219 -3.40 -22.50 -5.52
N ASP A 220 -3.72 -21.76 -4.46
CA ASP A 220 -4.93 -21.96 -3.65
C ASP A 220 -5.99 -20.88 -3.90
N ALA A 221 -6.87 -21.12 -4.87
CA ALA A 221 -7.94 -20.19 -5.23
C ALA A 221 -8.96 -20.01 -4.10
N GLY A 222 -9.21 -21.04 -3.30
CA GLY A 222 -10.16 -21.00 -2.19
C GLY A 222 -9.72 -20.03 -1.11
N GLN A 223 -8.45 -20.06 -0.72
CA GLN A 223 -7.90 -19.12 0.27
C GLN A 223 -7.82 -17.69 -0.25
N ILE A 224 -7.50 -17.50 -1.54
CA ILE A 224 -7.57 -16.16 -2.16
C ILE A 224 -9.01 -15.63 -2.08
N ALA A 225 -10.01 -16.42 -2.49
CA ALA A 225 -11.41 -16.03 -2.44
C ALA A 225 -11.87 -15.70 -1.01
N ALA A 226 -11.61 -16.58 -0.04
CA ALA A 226 -11.99 -16.40 1.36
C ALA A 226 -11.42 -15.11 1.97
N SER A 227 -10.17 -14.75 1.62
CA SER A 227 -9.54 -13.52 2.12
C SER A 227 -10.24 -12.25 1.65
N PHE A 228 -10.77 -12.25 0.42
CA PHE A 228 -11.56 -11.13 -0.09
C PHE A 228 -12.96 -11.13 0.49
N GLU A 229 -13.63 -12.28 0.59
CA GLU A 229 -15.00 -12.35 1.11
C GLU A 229 -15.13 -11.85 2.55
N SER A 230 -14.14 -12.14 3.41
CA SER A 230 -14.09 -11.60 4.78
C SER A 230 -14.03 -10.07 4.76
N ALA A 231 -13.11 -9.48 3.99
CA ALA A 231 -13.01 -8.03 3.87
C ALA A 231 -14.28 -7.38 3.29
N LEU A 232 -14.88 -7.99 2.25
CA LEU A 232 -16.12 -7.50 1.64
C LEU A 232 -17.32 -7.51 2.59
N THR A 233 -17.35 -8.44 3.55
CA THR A 233 -18.46 -8.62 4.50
C THR A 233 -18.32 -7.73 5.74
N GLU A 234 -17.10 -7.52 6.21
CA GLU A 234 -16.84 -6.84 7.48
C GLU A 234 -16.74 -5.32 7.34
N HIS A 235 -16.45 -4.82 6.14
CA HIS A 235 -16.23 -3.39 5.92
C HIS A 235 -17.53 -2.61 5.73
N PRO A 236 -17.62 -1.37 6.24
CA PRO A 236 -18.81 -0.55 6.07
C PRO A 236 -19.02 -0.13 4.60
N PRO A 237 -20.26 0.24 4.20
CA PRO A 237 -20.53 0.72 2.85
C PRO A 237 -19.64 1.92 2.48
N GLY A 238 -19.05 1.87 1.29
CA GLY A 238 -18.17 2.93 0.78
C GLY A 238 -16.69 2.79 1.18
N ALA A 239 -16.35 1.90 2.13
CA ALA A 239 -14.97 1.55 2.40
C ALA A 239 -14.29 0.99 1.13
N GLN A 240 -13.01 1.33 0.98
CA GLN A 240 -12.14 0.84 -0.08
C GLN A 240 -10.91 0.20 0.54
N GLU A 241 -10.37 -0.82 -0.12
CA GLU A 241 -9.07 -1.38 0.26
C GLU A 241 -8.04 -1.03 -0.80
N ALA A 242 -6.82 -0.72 -0.36
CA ALA A 242 -5.68 -0.69 -1.26
C ALA A 242 -5.26 -2.14 -1.57
N LEU A 243 -5.39 -2.53 -2.82
CA LEU A 243 -5.01 -3.85 -3.30
C LEU A 243 -3.53 -3.81 -3.66
N VAL A 244 -2.69 -4.39 -2.80
CA VAL A 244 -1.23 -4.31 -2.88
C VAL A 244 -0.64 -5.68 -3.19
N ILE A 245 0.36 -5.73 -4.07
CA ILE A 245 1.15 -6.95 -4.34
C ILE A 245 2.52 -6.80 -3.67
N GLY A 246 3.18 -5.66 -3.88
CA GLY A 246 4.42 -5.24 -3.25
C GLY A 246 4.37 -3.79 -2.76
N SER A 247 5.46 -3.35 -2.13
CA SER A 247 5.61 -2.01 -1.57
C SER A 247 7.09 -1.69 -1.33
N HIS A 248 7.37 -0.60 -0.62
CA HIS A 248 8.71 -0.24 -0.17
C HIS A 248 9.18 -1.00 1.08
N ASP A 249 8.30 -1.75 1.76
CA ASP A 249 8.59 -2.57 2.94
C ASP A 249 8.44 -4.07 2.69
N VAL A 250 7.68 -4.46 1.66
CA VAL A 250 7.49 -5.84 1.22
C VAL A 250 8.38 -6.09 0.01
N THR A 251 8.92 -7.31 -0.12
CA THR A 251 9.71 -7.68 -1.30
C THR A 251 8.96 -7.42 -2.58
N ARG A 252 9.69 -7.01 -3.63
CA ARG A 252 9.18 -7.18 -4.99
C ARG A 252 8.72 -8.63 -5.10
N ALA A 253 7.55 -8.80 -5.68
CA ALA A 253 6.78 -10.02 -5.50
C ALA A 253 7.59 -11.28 -5.86
N PHE A 254 7.27 -12.38 -5.17
CA PHE A 254 7.59 -13.76 -5.58
C PHE A 254 9.06 -14.23 -5.54
N LYS A 255 9.90 -13.68 -4.65
CA LYS A 255 11.32 -14.10 -4.46
C LYS A 255 11.55 -15.59 -4.06
N PRO A 256 10.52 -16.46 -3.93
CA PRO A 256 10.77 -17.88 -4.25
C PRO A 256 9.68 -18.59 -5.09
N LEU A 257 8.57 -17.93 -5.42
CA LEU A 257 7.32 -18.61 -5.84
C LEU A 257 6.98 -18.47 -7.34
N GLY A 258 7.60 -17.53 -8.08
CA GLY A 258 7.38 -17.42 -9.53
C GLY A 258 7.96 -16.16 -10.16
N GLY A 259 8.20 -16.20 -11.48
CA GLY A 259 8.71 -15.08 -12.26
C GLY A 259 7.60 -14.17 -12.81
N GLU A 260 7.85 -13.55 -13.95
CA GLU A 260 6.95 -12.63 -14.66
C GLU A 260 5.51 -13.14 -14.81
N ALA A 261 5.32 -14.43 -15.08
CA ALA A 261 3.99 -15.04 -15.21
C ALA A 261 3.14 -14.90 -13.94
N LEU A 262 3.75 -15.07 -12.76
CA LEU A 262 3.07 -14.94 -11.49
C LEU A 262 2.69 -13.48 -11.18
N GLN A 263 3.59 -12.53 -11.50
CA GLN A 263 3.27 -11.10 -11.44
C GLN A 263 2.06 -10.75 -12.31
N ARG A 264 2.00 -11.28 -13.54
CA ARG A 264 0.88 -11.01 -14.44
C ARG A 264 -0.44 -11.57 -13.89
N ARG A 265 -0.43 -12.79 -13.34
CA ARG A 265 -1.62 -13.39 -12.69
C ARG A 265 -2.10 -12.56 -11.50
N ALA A 266 -1.18 -12.16 -10.62
CA ALA A 266 -1.50 -11.32 -9.48
C ALA A 266 -2.07 -9.96 -9.93
N ALA A 267 -1.52 -9.36 -10.98
CA ALA A 267 -2.01 -8.12 -11.56
C ALA A 267 -3.42 -8.24 -12.15
N VAL A 268 -3.78 -9.38 -12.77
CA VAL A 268 -5.18 -9.62 -13.19
C VAL A 268 -6.10 -9.51 -11.99
N VAL A 269 -5.80 -10.22 -10.89
CA VAL A 269 -6.62 -10.19 -9.68
C VAL A 269 -6.66 -8.79 -9.06
N GLN A 270 -5.50 -8.15 -8.87
CA GLN A 270 -5.40 -6.79 -8.33
C GLN A 270 -6.24 -5.77 -9.13
N MET A 271 -6.22 -5.87 -10.47
CA MET A 271 -6.92 -4.91 -11.35
C MET A 271 -8.41 -5.20 -11.48
N THR A 272 -8.83 -6.44 -11.27
CA THR A 272 -10.21 -6.89 -11.49
C THR A 272 -10.98 -7.20 -10.22
N MET A 273 -10.36 -7.10 -9.05
CA MET A 273 -11.04 -7.22 -7.76
C MET A 273 -11.64 -5.89 -7.28
N ARG A 274 -12.61 -5.95 -6.36
CA ARG A 274 -13.19 -4.76 -5.71
C ARG A 274 -12.17 -4.11 -4.79
N GLY A 275 -12.08 -2.78 -4.82
CA GLY A 275 -11.03 -2.02 -4.13
C GLY A 275 -10.24 -1.15 -5.09
N THR A 276 -9.18 -0.52 -4.61
CA THR A 276 -8.31 0.38 -5.38
C THR A 276 -6.94 -0.26 -5.57
N PRO A 277 -6.50 -0.55 -6.81
CA PRO A 277 -5.19 -1.15 -7.05
C PRO A 277 -4.06 -0.15 -6.78
N PHE A 278 -3.05 -0.60 -6.03
CA PHE A 278 -1.80 0.13 -5.79
C PHE A 278 -0.66 -0.63 -6.47
N ILE A 279 -0.22 -0.12 -7.61
CA ILE A 279 0.93 -0.67 -8.34
C ILE A 279 2.19 -0.03 -7.74
N TYR A 280 3.07 -0.85 -7.15
CA TYR A 280 4.37 -0.35 -6.71
C TYR A 280 5.33 -0.24 -7.89
N TYR A 281 6.17 0.80 -7.94
CA TYR A 281 6.96 1.08 -9.15
C TYR A 281 7.84 -0.12 -9.55
N GLY A 282 7.79 -0.48 -10.83
CA GLY A 282 8.50 -1.62 -11.39
C GLY A 282 7.72 -2.93 -11.34
N GLU A 283 6.57 -3.03 -10.68
CA GLU A 283 5.66 -4.18 -10.83
C GLU A 283 5.16 -4.29 -12.28
N GLU A 284 5.01 -3.16 -12.97
CA GLU A 284 4.66 -3.06 -14.38
C GLU A 284 5.78 -3.50 -15.34
N LEU A 285 6.97 -3.78 -14.82
CA LEU A 285 8.08 -4.42 -15.54
C LEU A 285 8.40 -5.81 -14.95
N ALA A 286 7.65 -6.25 -13.94
CA ALA A 286 8.00 -7.40 -13.11
C ALA A 286 9.47 -7.34 -12.59
N LEU A 287 9.92 -6.16 -12.14
CA LEU A 287 11.28 -5.98 -11.65
C LEU A 287 11.61 -6.99 -10.56
N ARG A 288 12.80 -7.58 -10.65
CA ARG A 288 13.28 -8.53 -9.66
C ARG A 288 13.88 -7.84 -8.45
N PRO A 289 13.80 -8.47 -7.26
CA PRO A 289 14.38 -7.90 -6.05
C PRO A 289 15.89 -7.69 -6.17
N GLY A 290 16.38 -6.62 -5.54
CA GLY A 290 17.81 -6.37 -5.42
C GLY A 290 18.56 -7.49 -4.69
N THR A 291 19.82 -7.69 -5.08
CA THR A 291 20.72 -8.70 -4.51
C THR A 291 22.05 -8.15 -4.01
N GLU A 292 22.36 -6.89 -4.33
CA GLU A 292 23.62 -6.24 -4.03
C GLU A 292 23.39 -4.94 -3.27
N GLN A 293 24.35 -4.54 -2.44
CA GLN A 293 24.31 -3.31 -1.63
C GLN A 293 23.05 -3.20 -0.72
N ILE A 294 22.56 -4.34 -0.25
CA ILE A 294 21.44 -4.44 0.70
C ILE A 294 21.97 -4.12 2.10
N VAL A 295 21.53 -2.99 2.67
CA VAL A 295 21.89 -2.55 4.03
C VAL A 295 20.71 -2.75 4.97
N ASP A 296 19.52 -2.32 4.53
CA ASP A 296 18.23 -2.58 5.15
C ASP A 296 17.63 -3.84 4.51
N ASN A 297 16.96 -4.69 5.29
CA ASN A 297 16.32 -5.87 4.72
C ASN A 297 15.26 -5.50 3.67
N ARG A 298 14.71 -4.28 3.67
CA ARG A 298 13.73 -3.77 2.70
C ARG A 298 14.33 -3.27 1.38
N ASP A 299 15.65 -3.08 1.32
CA ASP A 299 16.35 -2.51 0.17
C ASP A 299 16.18 -3.33 -1.12
N PHE A 300 15.82 -4.61 -1.01
CA PHE A 300 15.51 -5.44 -2.17
C PHE A 300 14.37 -4.87 -3.04
N ALA A 301 13.52 -3.98 -2.50
CA ALA A 301 12.38 -3.38 -3.20
C ALA A 301 12.64 -1.92 -3.58
N ARG A 302 13.80 -1.37 -3.22
CA ARG A 302 14.13 0.04 -3.38
C ARG A 302 15.15 0.29 -4.49
N THR A 303 15.51 -0.76 -5.25
CA THR A 303 16.42 -0.69 -6.39
C THR A 303 15.93 0.29 -7.46
N PRO A 304 16.81 1.11 -8.07
CA PRO A 304 16.37 2.21 -8.92
C PRO A 304 15.61 1.72 -10.17
N MET A 305 14.68 2.55 -10.66
CA MET A 305 13.90 2.23 -11.85
C MET A 305 14.81 2.22 -13.11
N PRO A 306 14.88 1.12 -13.88
CA PRO A 306 15.63 1.08 -15.12
C PRO A 306 14.79 1.69 -16.25
N TRP A 307 15.14 2.90 -16.67
CA TRP A 307 14.44 3.61 -17.74
C TRP A 307 14.87 3.16 -19.14
N THR A 308 16.16 2.84 -19.30
CA THR A 308 16.76 2.44 -20.59
C THR A 308 17.78 1.32 -20.39
N ALA A 309 18.22 0.71 -21.50
CA ALA A 309 19.34 -0.22 -21.52
C ALA A 309 20.72 0.48 -21.62
N GLU A 310 20.79 1.81 -21.56
CA GLU A 310 22.05 2.53 -21.69
C GLU A 310 22.96 2.26 -20.47
N PRO A 311 24.23 1.88 -20.67
CA PRO A 311 25.14 1.63 -19.57
C PRO A 311 25.44 2.94 -18.82
N ASN A 312 25.86 2.81 -17.55
CA ASN A 312 26.14 3.92 -16.62
C ASN A 312 24.86 4.60 -16.12
N GLY A 313 24.04 3.85 -15.38
CA GLY A 313 22.90 4.38 -14.63
C GLY A 313 21.54 4.19 -15.29
N PHE A 314 21.44 3.49 -16.42
CA PHE A 314 20.20 2.98 -17.02
C PHE A 314 19.08 4.04 -17.18
N GLY A 315 19.49 5.29 -17.44
CA GLY A 315 18.60 6.45 -17.53
C GLY A 315 18.03 6.98 -16.21
N PHE A 316 18.36 6.38 -15.07
CA PHE A 316 17.98 6.87 -13.73
C PHE A 316 18.93 7.96 -13.23
N THR A 317 20.23 7.80 -13.44
CA THR A 317 21.25 8.75 -12.99
C THR A 317 22.41 8.80 -13.98
N THR A 318 23.12 9.93 -14.03
CA THR A 318 24.44 10.04 -14.69
C THR A 318 25.60 9.86 -13.71
N GLY A 319 25.29 9.70 -12.41
CA GLY A 319 26.25 9.45 -11.33
C GLY A 319 26.25 7.99 -10.87
N GLU A 320 26.63 7.77 -9.61
CA GLU A 320 26.50 6.48 -8.95
C GLU A 320 25.13 6.39 -8.25
N PRO A 321 24.36 5.31 -8.45
CA PRO A 321 23.10 5.14 -7.74
C PRO A 321 23.38 4.86 -6.24
N TRP A 322 22.47 5.32 -5.38
CA TRP A 322 22.58 5.11 -3.93
C TRP A 322 22.44 3.63 -3.51
N ILE A 323 21.82 2.83 -4.36
CA ILE A 323 21.72 1.38 -4.26
C ILE A 323 21.85 0.75 -5.65
N ALA A 324 22.45 -0.43 -5.74
CA ALA A 324 22.58 -1.19 -6.97
C ALA A 324 21.22 -1.46 -7.63
N PHE A 325 21.23 -1.54 -8.96
CA PHE A 325 20.07 -1.98 -9.73
C PHE A 325 19.72 -3.44 -9.44
N GLY A 326 18.47 -3.82 -9.72
CA GLY A 326 18.07 -5.22 -9.77
C GLY A 326 18.79 -5.98 -10.90
N PRO A 327 18.68 -7.31 -10.94
CA PRO A 327 19.23 -8.09 -12.05
C PRO A 327 18.47 -7.84 -13.36
N GLU A 328 19.10 -8.17 -14.50
CA GLU A 328 18.48 -8.19 -15.85
C GLU A 328 18.01 -6.84 -16.41
N VAL A 329 18.49 -5.70 -15.89
CA VAL A 329 18.09 -4.35 -16.32
C VAL A 329 18.30 -4.05 -17.82
N GLU A 330 19.27 -4.68 -18.48
CA GLU A 330 19.45 -4.51 -19.92
C GLU A 330 18.26 -5.05 -20.73
N ALA A 331 17.57 -6.07 -20.22
CA ALA A 331 16.40 -6.67 -20.84
C ALA A 331 15.09 -6.10 -20.27
N THR A 332 15.04 -5.86 -18.96
CA THR A 332 13.86 -5.40 -18.23
C THR A 332 13.98 -3.91 -17.91
N ASN A 333 13.55 -3.07 -18.85
CA ASN A 333 13.53 -1.61 -18.71
C ASN A 333 12.39 -0.99 -19.53
N VAL A 334 12.00 0.24 -19.16
CA VAL A 334 10.86 0.94 -19.77
C VAL A 334 11.01 1.11 -21.28
N ALA A 335 12.18 1.53 -21.75
CA ALA A 335 12.41 1.77 -23.18
C ALA A 335 12.25 0.49 -24.02
N THR A 336 12.74 -0.65 -23.54
CA THR A 336 12.57 -1.94 -24.21
C THR A 336 11.11 -2.39 -24.17
N GLU A 337 10.53 -2.52 -22.98
CA GLU A 337 9.20 -3.12 -22.81
C GLU A 337 8.07 -2.27 -23.40
N SER A 338 8.21 -0.94 -23.43
CA SER A 338 7.19 -0.05 -24.01
C SER A 338 7.01 -0.22 -25.53
N THR A 339 7.94 -0.89 -26.20
CA THR A 339 7.88 -1.16 -27.65
C THR A 339 7.42 -2.59 -27.99
N GLN A 340 7.40 -3.48 -27.01
CA GLN A 340 7.04 -4.89 -27.15
C GLN A 340 5.57 -5.07 -26.77
N ALA A 341 4.77 -5.65 -27.67
CA ALA A 341 3.33 -5.80 -27.46
C ALA A 341 2.98 -6.87 -26.42
N ASP A 342 3.88 -7.83 -26.21
CA ASP A 342 3.74 -8.96 -25.30
C ASP A 342 4.47 -8.75 -23.96
N SER A 343 5.02 -7.55 -23.71
CA SER A 343 5.72 -7.20 -22.47
C SER A 343 4.80 -7.07 -21.26
N THR A 344 5.39 -7.10 -20.07
CA THR A 344 4.61 -6.87 -18.83
C THR A 344 4.11 -5.44 -18.80
N PHE A 345 4.91 -4.49 -19.30
CA PHE A 345 4.49 -3.10 -19.42
C PHE A 345 3.23 -2.92 -20.29
N ALA A 346 3.20 -3.54 -21.47
CA ALA A 346 2.03 -3.49 -22.35
C ALA A 346 0.81 -4.16 -21.69
N PHE A 347 1.03 -5.30 -21.03
CA PHE A 347 0.00 -6.03 -20.31
C PHE A 347 -0.65 -5.20 -19.19
N TYR A 348 0.12 -4.49 -18.37
CA TYR A 348 -0.44 -3.58 -17.35
C TYR A 348 -1.22 -2.42 -17.97
N ARG A 349 -0.76 -1.89 -19.11
CA ARG A 349 -1.51 -0.86 -19.83
C ARG A 349 -2.86 -1.36 -20.32
N ASP A 350 -2.95 -2.60 -20.76
CA ASP A 350 -4.22 -3.21 -21.17
C ASP A 350 -5.16 -3.42 -19.98
N LEU A 351 -4.64 -3.85 -18.82
CA LEU A 351 -5.43 -3.95 -17.58
C LEU A 351 -5.91 -2.57 -17.10
N LEU A 352 -5.07 -1.55 -17.15
CA LEU A 352 -5.45 -0.17 -16.81
C LEU A 352 -6.52 0.37 -17.78
N ALA A 353 -6.39 0.08 -19.08
CA ALA A 353 -7.40 0.43 -20.08
C ALA A 353 -8.72 -0.34 -19.88
N LEU A 354 -8.65 -1.60 -19.43
CA LEU A 354 -9.81 -2.37 -19.03
C LEU A 354 -10.51 -1.74 -17.82
N ARG A 355 -9.75 -1.23 -16.85
CA ARG A 355 -10.29 -0.66 -15.61
C ARG A 355 -10.85 0.75 -15.78
N ARG A 356 -10.20 1.56 -16.61
CA ARG A 356 -10.43 3.02 -16.71
C ARG A 356 -11.90 3.37 -16.98
N GLY A 357 -12.49 4.14 -16.06
CA GLY A 357 -13.82 4.73 -16.21
C GLY A 357 -14.99 3.75 -16.08
N ARG A 358 -14.78 2.56 -15.48
CA ARG A 358 -15.83 1.56 -15.28
C ARG A 358 -15.99 1.22 -13.80
N GLU A 359 -17.16 1.50 -13.24
CA GLU A 359 -17.47 1.32 -11.82
C GLU A 359 -17.46 -0.15 -11.39
N VAL A 360 -17.83 -1.07 -12.29
CA VAL A 360 -17.77 -2.53 -12.09
C VAL A 360 -16.46 -3.01 -11.49
N TRP A 361 -15.33 -2.36 -11.76
CA TRP A 361 -14.04 -2.78 -11.22
C TRP A 361 -13.73 -2.17 -9.85
N GLY A 362 -14.18 -0.94 -9.59
CA GLY A 362 -13.93 -0.24 -8.33
C GLY A 362 -14.88 -0.70 -7.23
N THR A 363 -16.18 -0.48 -7.44
CA THR A 363 -17.23 -0.65 -6.43
C THR A 363 -18.24 -1.73 -6.79
N GLY A 364 -18.20 -2.27 -8.01
CA GLY A 364 -19.07 -3.37 -8.44
C GLY A 364 -18.98 -4.57 -7.51
N GLU A 365 -20.07 -5.31 -7.41
CA GLU A 365 -20.17 -6.51 -6.59
C GLU A 365 -19.18 -7.58 -7.09
N VAL A 366 -18.75 -8.43 -6.16
CA VAL A 366 -17.90 -9.58 -6.43
C VAL A 366 -18.69 -10.81 -6.00
N GLN A 367 -18.75 -11.82 -6.87
CA GLN A 367 -19.28 -13.14 -6.52
C GLN A 367 -18.25 -14.19 -6.92
N PHE A 368 -17.62 -14.85 -5.95
CA PHE A 368 -16.75 -15.98 -6.24
C PHE A 368 -17.56 -17.18 -6.72
N LEU A 369 -17.01 -17.93 -7.67
CA LEU A 369 -17.61 -19.14 -8.21
C LEU A 369 -16.76 -20.32 -7.78
N GLU A 370 -17.31 -21.18 -6.94
CA GLU A 370 -16.64 -22.41 -6.52
C GLU A 370 -16.55 -23.38 -7.70
N GLY A 371 -15.37 -23.97 -7.88
CA GLY A 371 -15.10 -25.00 -8.87
C GLY A 371 -14.55 -26.28 -8.24
N ASP A 372 -14.45 -27.34 -9.03
CA ASP A 372 -13.85 -28.62 -8.63
C ASP A 372 -12.31 -28.64 -8.67
N ASN A 373 -11.67 -27.54 -9.07
CA ASN A 373 -10.22 -27.40 -9.18
C ASN A 373 -9.74 -26.15 -8.43
N GLU A 374 -9.05 -26.36 -7.32
CA GLU A 374 -8.54 -25.32 -6.43
C GLU A 374 -7.46 -24.41 -7.07
N THR A 375 -6.93 -24.78 -8.24
CA THR A 375 -5.95 -23.96 -8.97
C THR A 375 -6.59 -22.94 -9.91
N VAL A 376 -7.90 -23.00 -10.14
CA VAL A 376 -8.63 -22.06 -11.00
C VAL A 376 -9.43 -21.09 -10.13
N LEU A 377 -8.99 -19.84 -10.06
CA LEU A 377 -9.76 -18.78 -9.44
C LEU A 377 -10.81 -18.25 -10.43
N ALA A 378 -12.07 -18.30 -10.04
CA ALA A 378 -13.19 -17.81 -10.84
C ALA A 378 -14.08 -16.89 -10.01
N PHE A 379 -14.41 -15.71 -10.55
CA PHE A 379 -15.36 -14.80 -9.92
C PHE A 379 -16.05 -13.89 -10.93
N ARG A 380 -17.24 -13.43 -10.57
CA ARG A 380 -17.98 -12.43 -11.32
C ARG A 380 -17.79 -11.05 -10.73
N ARG A 381 -17.73 -10.05 -11.61
CA ARG A 381 -17.82 -8.64 -11.28
C ARG A 381 -19.04 -8.05 -11.94
N GLU A 382 -19.88 -7.35 -11.16
CA GLU A 382 -21.05 -6.69 -11.73
C GLU A 382 -21.32 -5.31 -11.14
N ASP A 383 -21.67 -4.38 -12.02
CA ASP A 383 -22.45 -3.20 -11.69
C ASP A 383 -23.78 -3.30 -12.43
N GLY A 384 -24.77 -2.46 -12.09
CA GLY A 384 -26.09 -2.51 -12.73
C GLY A 384 -26.10 -2.34 -14.26
N ALA A 385 -24.95 -2.05 -14.89
CA ALA A 385 -24.79 -1.90 -16.34
C ALA A 385 -23.85 -2.94 -17.00
N LEU A 386 -22.89 -3.49 -16.27
CA LEU A 386 -21.82 -4.35 -16.78
C LEU A 386 -21.65 -5.57 -15.89
N SER A 387 -21.50 -6.74 -16.51
CA SER A 387 -21.15 -7.98 -15.82
C SER A 387 -20.01 -8.68 -16.54
N TYR A 388 -19.06 -9.19 -15.77
CA TYR A 388 -17.85 -9.87 -16.25
C TYR A 388 -17.61 -11.15 -15.47
N LEU A 389 -17.10 -12.16 -16.15
CA LEU A 389 -16.47 -13.34 -15.56
C LEU A 389 -14.96 -13.17 -15.65
N VAL A 390 -14.27 -13.33 -14.52
CA VAL A 390 -12.82 -13.36 -14.43
C VAL A 390 -12.39 -14.78 -14.09
N LEU A 391 -11.44 -15.30 -14.86
CA LEU A 391 -10.86 -16.62 -14.71
C LEU A 391 -9.34 -16.48 -14.65
N VAL A 392 -8.69 -17.08 -13.67
CA VAL A 392 -7.23 -17.08 -13.50
C VAL A 392 -6.76 -18.50 -13.17
N ASN A 393 -5.87 -19.05 -14.00
CA ASN A 393 -5.17 -20.28 -13.71
C ASN A 393 -3.94 -19.96 -12.86
N LEU A 394 -3.96 -20.36 -11.60
CA LEU A 394 -2.87 -20.14 -10.67
C LEU A 394 -1.66 -21.03 -10.97
N SER A 395 -1.85 -22.17 -11.65
CA SER A 395 -0.80 -23.11 -12.03
C SER A 395 -0.09 -22.72 -13.33
N ASP A 396 1.15 -23.18 -13.51
CA ASP A 396 1.92 -23.04 -14.75
C ASP A 396 1.57 -24.10 -15.81
N ASP A 397 0.80 -25.12 -15.44
CA ASP A 397 0.28 -26.13 -16.36
C ASP A 397 -1.16 -25.79 -16.80
N PRO A 398 -1.60 -26.18 -18.00
CA PRO A 398 -3.00 -26.04 -18.41
C PRO A 398 -3.96 -26.69 -17.41
N GLN A 399 -5.04 -25.97 -17.07
CA GLN A 399 -6.03 -26.43 -16.10
C GLN A 399 -7.43 -26.44 -16.70
N THR A 400 -8.29 -27.30 -16.14
CA THR A 400 -9.72 -27.31 -16.39
C THR A 400 -10.45 -27.33 -15.06
N SER A 401 -11.58 -26.63 -14.98
CA SER A 401 -12.49 -26.71 -13.84
C SER A 401 -13.94 -26.70 -14.28
N VAL A 402 -14.79 -27.45 -13.56
CA VAL A 402 -16.23 -27.38 -13.64
C VAL A 402 -16.73 -26.45 -12.53
N LEU A 403 -17.46 -25.42 -12.94
CA LEU A 403 -18.17 -24.46 -12.10
C LEU A 403 -19.66 -24.86 -12.09
N PRO A 404 -20.16 -25.60 -11.08
CA PRO A 404 -21.48 -26.25 -11.13
C PRO A 404 -22.67 -25.27 -11.12
N ASP A 405 -22.54 -24.12 -10.46
CA ASP A 405 -23.62 -23.13 -10.28
C ASP A 405 -23.24 -21.76 -10.87
N ALA A 406 -22.49 -21.77 -11.98
CA ALA A 406 -21.90 -20.58 -12.57
C ALA A 406 -22.95 -19.57 -13.09
N ASN A 407 -24.11 -20.06 -13.56
CA ASN A 407 -25.23 -19.26 -14.04
C ASN A 407 -24.77 -18.13 -14.99
N LEU A 408 -24.16 -18.51 -16.12
CA LEU A 408 -23.50 -17.60 -17.07
C LEU A 408 -24.32 -17.39 -18.35
N PRO A 409 -25.43 -16.62 -18.32
CA PRO A 409 -26.18 -16.33 -19.54
C PRO A 409 -25.33 -15.48 -20.50
N ASN A 410 -25.34 -15.87 -21.78
CA ASN A 410 -24.76 -15.12 -22.89
C ASN A 410 -23.29 -14.69 -22.69
N ILE A 411 -22.40 -15.66 -22.41
CA ILE A 411 -20.97 -15.38 -22.34
C ILE A 411 -20.44 -14.85 -23.68
N GLY A 412 -19.84 -13.66 -23.63
CA GLY A 412 -19.17 -13.05 -24.78
C GLY A 412 -17.78 -13.61 -25.01
N LEU A 413 -17.13 -13.17 -26.10
CA LEU A 413 -15.70 -13.39 -26.27
C LEU A 413 -14.90 -12.69 -25.16
N PRO A 414 -13.72 -13.23 -24.78
CA PRO A 414 -12.82 -12.53 -23.86
C PRO A 414 -12.52 -11.12 -24.34
N VAL A 415 -12.58 -10.16 -23.42
CA VAL A 415 -12.09 -8.79 -23.64
C VAL A 415 -10.57 -8.69 -23.39
N LEU A 416 -10.03 -9.62 -22.59
CA LEU A 416 -8.59 -9.80 -22.38
C LEU A 416 -8.34 -11.26 -21.99
N GLY A 417 -7.20 -11.81 -22.41
CA GLY A 417 -6.83 -13.21 -22.17
C GLY A 417 -7.63 -14.21 -23.02
N GLU A 418 -7.45 -15.49 -22.75
CA GLU A 418 -8.05 -16.59 -23.53
C GLU A 418 -8.49 -17.73 -22.61
N ALA A 419 -9.69 -18.24 -22.84
CA ALA A 419 -10.22 -19.44 -22.18
C ALA A 419 -11.19 -20.14 -23.13
N GLN A 420 -11.29 -21.47 -22.99
CA GLN A 420 -12.40 -22.22 -23.56
C GLN A 420 -13.47 -22.38 -22.49
N VAL A 421 -14.71 -21.99 -22.80
CA VAL A 421 -15.85 -22.13 -21.88
C VAL A 421 -16.95 -22.92 -22.58
N THR A 422 -17.36 -24.02 -21.96
CA THR A 422 -18.48 -24.85 -22.41
C THR A 422 -19.58 -24.82 -21.35
N LEU A 423 -20.81 -24.50 -21.75
CA LEU A 423 -21.96 -24.41 -20.86
C LEU A 423 -22.77 -25.71 -20.91
N ASP A 424 -23.21 -26.20 -19.74
CA ASP A 424 -24.14 -27.33 -19.60
C ASP A 424 -25.18 -27.01 -18.52
N GLY A 425 -26.34 -26.51 -18.95
CA GLY A 425 -27.35 -25.97 -18.03
C GLY A 425 -26.82 -24.75 -17.27
N ASP A 426 -26.83 -24.82 -15.94
CA ASP A 426 -26.34 -23.78 -15.04
C ASP A 426 -24.84 -23.92 -14.73
N ALA A 427 -24.22 -25.04 -15.16
CA ALA A 427 -22.80 -25.31 -15.00
C ALA A 427 -21.97 -24.81 -16.19
N ALA A 428 -20.69 -24.54 -15.92
CA ALA A 428 -19.70 -24.20 -16.94
C ALA A 428 -18.40 -24.99 -16.75
N THR A 429 -17.89 -25.60 -17.81
CA THR A 429 -16.52 -26.12 -17.85
C THR A 429 -15.61 -25.07 -18.47
N VAL A 430 -14.58 -24.66 -17.73
CA VAL A 430 -13.57 -23.68 -18.17
C VAL A 430 -12.22 -24.37 -18.35
N ALA A 431 -11.52 -24.06 -19.43
CA ALA A 431 -10.15 -24.52 -19.67
C ALA A 431 -9.25 -23.33 -20.01
N LEU A 432 -8.08 -23.30 -19.37
CA LEU A 432 -7.08 -22.24 -19.45
C LEU A 432 -5.71 -22.87 -19.73
N GLU A 433 -4.90 -22.20 -20.53
CA GLU A 433 -3.48 -22.53 -20.67
C GLU A 433 -2.72 -22.31 -19.35
N GLY A 434 -1.49 -22.82 -19.28
CA GLY A 434 -0.59 -22.59 -18.16
C GLY A 434 -0.37 -21.10 -17.90
N ALA A 435 -0.50 -20.68 -16.64
CA ALA A 435 -0.52 -19.28 -16.22
C ALA A 435 -1.54 -18.38 -16.95
N GLY A 436 -2.53 -19.00 -17.62
CA GLY A 436 -3.54 -18.33 -18.41
C GLY A 436 -4.58 -17.62 -17.55
N TYR A 437 -5.25 -16.66 -18.16
CA TYR A 437 -6.37 -15.96 -17.57
C TYR A 437 -7.34 -15.55 -18.68
N ALA A 438 -8.58 -15.25 -18.32
CA ALA A 438 -9.55 -14.67 -19.24
C ALA A 438 -10.53 -13.76 -18.50
N ILE A 439 -10.85 -12.64 -19.12
CA ILE A 439 -11.86 -11.70 -18.65
C ILE A 439 -12.93 -11.66 -19.73
N LEU A 440 -14.11 -12.21 -19.44
CA LEU A 440 -15.20 -12.38 -20.40
C LEU A 440 -16.35 -11.47 -20.00
N ARG A 441 -16.92 -10.74 -20.96
CA ARG A 441 -18.12 -9.94 -20.71
C ARG A 441 -19.37 -10.82 -20.77
N LEU A 442 -20.21 -10.75 -19.75
CA LEU A 442 -21.53 -11.39 -19.70
C LEU A 442 -22.57 -10.41 -20.28
N ARG A 443 -23.61 -10.91 -20.96
CA ARG A 443 -24.58 -10.08 -21.71
C ARG A 443 -26.03 -10.25 -21.28
#